data_AF-A0A1S6IUH0-F1
#
_entry.id   AF-A0A1S6IUH0-F1
#
_cell.length_a   1.000
_cell.length_b   1.000
_cell.length_c   1.000
_cell.angle_alpha   90.00
_cell.angle_beta   90.00
_cell.angle_gamma   90.00
#
_symmetry.space_group_name_H-M   'P 1'
#
loop_
_entity.id
_entity.type
_entity.pdbx_description
1 polymer ?
#
loop_
_entity_poly.entity_id
_entity_poly.type
_entity_poly.pdbx_seq_one_letter_code
_entity_poly.pdbx_strand_id
1 'polypeptide(L)' 'MSFEDEKVKLFTRIKDIERSLGNDGVVLYSVILIPTKHLEMANKHIPKTDWNSRNVIFMEDSDYIDQLFSKIH' A
#
# COMPACT_ATOMS: atom_id res chain seq x y z
N MET A 1 3.93 -12.93 -2.30
CA MET A 1 3.29 -11.88 -1.48
C MET A 1 1.80 -12.16 -1.45
N SER A 2 1.23 -12.21 -0.25
CA SER A 2 -0.18 -12.47 0.02
C SER A 2 -0.87 -11.22 0.54
N PHE A 3 -2.18 -11.13 0.37
CA PHE A 3 -3.01 -10.02 0.86
C PHE A 3 -2.98 -9.89 2.40
N GLU A 4 -2.71 -11.02 3.08
CA GLU A 4 -2.66 -11.10 4.52
C GLU A 4 -1.24 -11.02 5.11
N ASP A 5 -0.23 -10.78 4.25
CA ASP A 5 1.15 -10.60 4.70
C ASP A 5 1.25 -9.41 5.67
N GLU A 6 2.05 -9.56 6.74
CA GLU A 6 2.30 -8.50 7.72
C GLU A 6 2.81 -7.20 7.08
N LYS A 7 3.53 -7.30 5.96
CA LYS A 7 3.97 -6.13 5.18
C LYS A 7 2.79 -5.35 4.62
N VAL A 8 1.76 -6.04 4.12
CA VAL A 8 0.53 -5.42 3.59
C VAL A 8 -0.29 -4.79 4.71
N LYS A 9 -0.19 -5.28 5.95
CA LYS A 9 -0.87 -4.71 7.13
C LYS A 9 -0.13 -3.52 7.75
N LEU A 10 1.12 -3.27 7.34
CA LEU A 10 1.97 -2.21 7.90
C LEU A 10 1.37 -0.82 7.75
N PHE A 11 0.59 -0.55 6.69
CA PHE A 11 -0.04 0.75 6.45
C PHE A 11 -0.97 1.20 7.59
N THR A 12 -1.65 0.27 8.27
CA THR A 12 -2.47 0.59 9.44
C THR A 12 -1.58 0.88 10.65
N ARG A 13 -0.63 -0.03 10.91
CA ARG A 13 0.25 0.05 12.08
C ARG A 13 1.11 1.31 12.07
N ILE A 14 1.55 1.78 10.90
CA ILE A 14 2.37 2.98 10.80
C ILE A 14 1.57 4.24 11.19
N LYS A 15 0.25 4.25 10.96
CA LYS A 15 -0.63 5.35 11.38
C LYS A 15 -0.94 5.31 12.86
N ASP A 16 -0.98 4.14 13.47
CA ASP A 16 -1.05 4.05 14.93
C ASP A 16 0.26 4.55 15.57
N ILE A 17 1.42 4.26 14.97
CA ILE A 17 2.71 4.80 15.40
C ILE A 17 2.73 6.33 15.24
N GLU A 18 2.33 6.86 14.08
CA GLU A 18 2.22 8.30 13.83
C GLU A 18 1.39 9.01 14.92
N ARG A 19 0.20 8.49 15.24
CA ARG A 19 -0.63 9.03 16.33
C ARG A 19 0.05 8.95 17.69
N SER A 20 0.76 7.84 17.97
CA SER A 20 1.45 7.64 19.25
C SER A 20 2.65 8.57 19.45
N LEU A 21 3.27 9.04 18.37
CA LEU A 21 4.37 10.01 18.42
C LEU A 21 3.89 11.39 18.90
N GLY A 22 2.60 11.72 18.73
CA GLY A 22 2.01 12.98 19.19
C GLY A 22 2.69 14.23 18.62
N ASN A 23 3.36 14.11 17.48
CA ASN A 23 4.12 15.18 16.83
C ASN A 23 3.48 15.53 15.49
N ASP A 24 2.80 16.68 15.45
CA ASP A 24 2.09 17.17 14.27
C ASP A 24 3.02 17.51 13.08
N GLY A 25 4.35 17.57 13.31
CA GLY A 25 5.35 17.76 12.26
C GLY A 25 5.84 16.47 11.61
N VAL A 26 5.36 15.30 12.04
CA VAL A 26 5.79 14.00 11.52
C VAL A 26 4.61 13.30 10.85
N VAL A 27 4.77 13.01 9.54
CA VAL A 27 3.84 12.17 8.79
C VAL A 27 4.58 10.94 8.29
N LEU A 28 4.03 9.77 8.58
CA LEU A 28 4.54 8.46 8.20
C LEU A 28 3.67 7.87 7.08
N TYR A 29 4.32 7.51 5.99
CA TYR A 29 3.71 6.84 4.85
C TYR A 29 4.29 5.43 4.70
N SER A 30 3.44 4.49 4.27
CA SER A 30 3.84 3.14 3.89
C SER A 30 3.12 2.78 2.61
N VAL A 31 3.90 2.47 1.57
CA VAL A 31 3.42 2.09 0.25
C VAL A 31 4.24 0.90 -0.24
N ILE A 32 3.58 -0.08 -0.87
CA ILE A 32 4.22 -1.23 -1.51
C ILE A 32 4.03 -1.09 -3.01
N LEU A 33 5.14 -1.16 -3.77
CA LEU A 33 5.11 -1.29 -5.22
C LEU A 33 5.30 -2.76 -5.60
N ILE A 34 4.43 -3.27 -6.47
CA ILE A 34 4.46 -4.65 -6.94
C ILE A 34 4.81 -4.68 -8.44
N PRO A 35 5.97 -5.24 -8.83
CA PRO A 35 6.31 -5.46 -10.23
C PRO A 35 5.62 -6.70 -10.82
N THR A 36 5.16 -7.63 -9.98
CA THR A 36 4.39 -8.82 -10.37
C THR A 36 2.99 -8.43 -10.81
N LYS A 37 2.51 -9.01 -11.92
CA LYS A 37 1.14 -8.76 -12.40
C LYS A 37 0.12 -9.32 -11.41
N HIS A 38 -1.00 -8.63 -11.27
CA HIS A 38 -2.11 -9.02 -10.39
C HIS A 38 -2.60 -10.44 -10.67
N LEU A 39 -2.70 -10.82 -11.95
CA LEU A 39 -3.13 -12.17 -12.36
C LEU A 39 -2.13 -13.29 -11.98
N GLU A 40 -0.88 -12.94 -11.67
CA GLU A 40 0.17 -13.86 -11.25
C GLU A 40 0.25 -13.97 -9.71
N MET A 41 -0.51 -13.16 -8.98
CA MET A 41 -0.54 -13.18 -7.51
C MET A 41 -1.32 -14.39 -6.97
N ALA A 42 -0.91 -14.89 -5.81
CA ALA A 42 -1.63 -15.95 -5.09
C ALA A 42 -3.08 -15.54 -4.75
N ASN A 43 -3.31 -14.27 -4.43
CA ASN A 43 -4.64 -13.71 -4.17
C ASN A 43 -5.20 -12.91 -5.37
N LYS A 44 -4.96 -13.35 -6.60
CA LYS A 44 -5.52 -12.72 -7.82
C LYS A 44 -7.05 -12.58 -7.87
N HIS A 45 -7.78 -13.30 -7.02
CA HIS A 45 -9.23 -13.16 -6.87
C HIS A 45 -9.63 -11.88 -6.12
N ILE A 46 -8.71 -11.27 -5.37
CA ILE A 46 -8.93 -10.01 -4.64
C ILE A 46 -8.75 -8.85 -5.61
N PRO A 47 -9.75 -7.97 -5.82
CA PRO A 47 -9.65 -6.84 -6.72
C PRO A 47 -8.45 -5.92 -6.44
N LYS A 48 -7.84 -5.36 -7.49
CA LYS A 48 -6.77 -4.35 -7.34
C LYS A 48 -7.19 -3.16 -6.46
N THR A 49 -8.46 -2.77 -6.49
CA THR A 49 -9.00 -1.71 -5.61
C THR A 49 -8.80 -2.00 -4.12
N ASP A 50 -8.92 -3.27 -3.71
CA ASP A 50 -8.77 -3.67 -2.32
C ASP A 50 -7.30 -3.65 -1.91
N TRP A 51 -6.40 -4.04 -2.82
CA TRP A 51 -4.95 -3.86 -2.64
C TRP A 51 -4.56 -2.38 -2.53
N ASN A 52 -5.09 -1.54 -3.41
CA ASN A 52 -4.85 -0.10 -3.42
C ASN A 52 -5.35 0.57 -2.12
N SER A 53 -6.43 0.06 -1.51
CA SER A 53 -6.91 0.53 -0.20
C SER A 53 -5.92 0.26 0.95
N ARG A 54 -5.05 -0.76 0.79
CA ARG A 54 -3.96 -1.13 1.71
C ARG A 54 -2.60 -0.54 1.30
N ASN A 55 -2.61 0.50 0.46
CA ASN A 55 -1.41 1.15 -0.11
C ASN A 55 -0.47 0.20 -0.88
N VAL A 56 -1.04 -0.80 -1.55
CA VAL A 56 -0.31 -1.69 -2.44
C VAL A 56 -0.65 -1.31 -3.88
N ILE A 57 0.36 -0.88 -4.66
CA ILE A 57 0.19 -0.38 -6.03
C ILE A 57 0.90 -1.34 -7.00
N PHE A 58 0.23 -1.69 -8.10
CA PHE A 58 0.79 -2.55 -9.14
C PHE A 58 1.46 -1.72 -10.23
N MET A 59 2.72 -2.01 -10.53
CA MET A 59 3.50 -1.31 -11.57
C MET A 59 3.05 -1.65 -13.00
N GLU A 60 2.18 -2.64 -13.17
CA GLU A 60 1.56 -2.94 -14.47
C GLU A 60 0.50 -1.89 -14.86
N ASP A 61 -0.02 -1.13 -13.90
CA ASP A 61 -0.99 -0.07 -14.17
C ASP A 61 -0.27 1.12 -14.82
N SER A 62 -0.82 1.64 -15.91
CA SER A 62 -0.20 2.75 -16.67
C SER A 62 -0.06 4.04 -15.86
N ASP A 63 -0.88 4.21 -14.83
CA ASP A 63 -0.94 5.37 -13.94
C ASP A 63 -0.31 5.08 -12.57
N TYR A 64 0.48 4.01 -12.40
CA TYR A 64 1.02 3.61 -11.10
C TYR A 64 1.85 4.70 -10.40
N ILE A 65 2.52 5.56 -11.18
CA ILE A 65 3.27 6.71 -10.66
C ILE A 65 2.34 7.73 -10.02
N ASP A 66 1.23 8.05 -10.68
CA ASP A 66 0.22 8.97 -10.15
C ASP A 66 -0.44 8.37 -8.91
N GLN A 67 -0.74 7.07 -8.94
CA GLN A 67 -1.24 6.33 -7.78
C GLN A 67 -0.25 6.39 -6.60
N LEU A 68 1.06 6.21 -6.83
CA LEU A 68 2.09 6.30 -5.79
C LEU A 68 2.13 7.69 -5.16
N PHE A 69 2.18 8.76 -5.95
CA PHE A 69 2.25 10.12 -5.42
C PHE A 69 0.96 10.53 -4.70
N SER A 70 -0.21 10.02 -5.10
CA SER A 70 -1.47 10.24 -4.37
C SER A 70 -1.46 9.67 -2.94
N LYS A 71 -0.55 8.73 -2.64
CA LYS A 71 -0.42 8.11 -1.30
C LYS A 71 0.58 8.82 -0.39
N ILE A 72 1.40 9.73 -0.91
CA ILE A 72 2.51 10.39 -0.19
C ILE A 72 2.26 11.91 -0.13
N HIS A 73 1.00 12.32 0.00
CA HIS A 73 0.62 13.72 0.08
C HIS A 73 0.22 14.15 1.49
#